data_AF-A0A6N2ZW07-F1
#
_entry.id   AF-A0A6N2ZW07-F1
#
_cell.length_a   1.000
_cell.length_b   1.000
_cell.length_c   1.000
_cell.angle_alpha   90.00
_cell.angle_beta   90.00
_cell.angle_gamma   90.00
#
_symmetry.space_group_name_H-M   'P 1'
#
loop_
_entity.id
_entity.type
_entity.pdbx_description
1 polymer ?
#
loop_
_entity_poly.entity_id
_entity_poly.type
_entity_poly.pdbx_seq_one_letter_code
_entity_poly.pdbx_strand_id
1 'polypeptide(L)'
;MLVKNENEYCWSFDGDAGSPQSSIEEAIDDFLNYYESYCWDDKNNVEYLEEEVLDDYVEIGHPYYYVPEVDGERVIYDLLDNDLPEEFAECDFVYFKKVKQEHLCELSKELTEVFRKWEKSHGYGYSAYLVKETELYRIGDYIDSNGNYK
;
A
#
# COMPACT_ATOMS: atom_id res chain seq x y z
N MET A 1 3.94 8.73 5.10
CA MET A 1 2.46 8.71 5.16
C MET A 1 1.89 7.51 4.39
N LEU A 2 0.67 7.08 4.71
CA LEU A 2 -0.10 6.13 3.89
C LEU A 2 -1.14 6.90 3.07
N VAL A 3 -1.26 6.61 1.78
CA VAL A 3 -2.22 7.25 0.87
C VAL A 3 -3.15 6.19 0.30
N LYS A 4 -4.45 6.31 0.61
CA LYS A 4 -5.51 5.45 0.06
C LYS A 4 -5.67 5.71 -1.44
N ASN A 5 -5.75 4.65 -2.24
CA ASN A 5 -6.24 4.74 -3.61
C ASN A 5 -7.66 4.19 -3.69
N GLU A 6 -8.65 5.08 -3.79
CA GLU A 6 -10.07 4.72 -3.84
C GLU A 6 -10.52 4.14 -5.19
N ASN A 7 -9.67 4.20 -6.21
CA ASN A 7 -9.96 3.67 -7.55
C ASN A 7 -9.40 2.26 -7.77
N GLU A 8 -8.75 1.68 -6.76
CA GLU A 8 -8.21 0.33 -6.82
C GLU A 8 -8.79 -0.52 -5.70
N TYR A 9 -8.92 -1.82 -5.96
CA TYR A 9 -9.52 -2.79 -5.07
C TYR A 9 -8.56 -3.96 -4.87
N CYS A 10 -8.51 -4.50 -3.66
CA CYS A 10 -7.61 -5.58 -3.32
C CYS A 10 -8.26 -6.50 -2.30
N TRP A 11 -8.23 -7.80 -2.54
CA TRP A 11 -8.67 -8.78 -1.55
C TRP A 11 -7.65 -8.90 -0.42
N SER A 12 -8.12 -9.27 0.77
CA SER A 12 -7.29 -9.55 1.94
C SER A 12 -7.83 -10.78 2.65
N PHE A 13 -7.01 -11.82 2.81
CA PHE A 13 -7.44 -13.06 3.47
C PHE A 13 -6.26 -13.74 4.16
N ASP A 14 -6.47 -14.16 5.41
CA ASP A 14 -5.48 -14.88 6.25
C ASP A 14 -4.07 -14.26 6.31
N GLY A 15 -4.00 -12.93 6.24
CA GLY A 15 -2.74 -12.18 6.27
C GLY A 15 -2.07 -12.00 4.90
N ASP A 16 -2.62 -12.61 3.85
CA ASP A 16 -2.27 -12.33 2.46
C ASP A 16 -3.17 -11.24 1.88
N ALA A 17 -2.67 -10.59 0.83
CA ALA A 17 -3.40 -9.58 0.07
C ALA A 17 -3.12 -9.74 -1.42
N GLY A 18 -4.16 -9.49 -2.21
CA GLY A 18 -4.07 -9.51 -3.67
C GLY A 18 -3.22 -8.40 -4.25
N SER A 19 -3.10 -8.39 -5.58
CA SER A 19 -2.62 -7.21 -6.28
C SER A 19 -3.72 -6.14 -6.35
N PRO A 20 -3.39 -4.84 -6.44
CA PRO A 20 -4.38 -3.79 -6.70
C PRO A 20 -5.01 -3.99 -8.09
N GLN A 21 -6.34 -4.09 -8.12
CA GLN A 21 -7.15 -4.28 -9.33
C GLN A 21 -8.03 -3.07 -9.59
N SER A 22 -8.56 -2.93 -10.81
CA SER A 22 -9.33 -1.75 -11.21
C SER A 22 -10.82 -1.83 -10.86
N SER A 23 -11.31 -3.02 -10.47
CA SER A 23 -12.68 -3.23 -10.03
C SER A 23 -12.80 -4.31 -8.96
N ILE A 24 -13.99 -4.44 -8.36
CA ILE A 24 -14.29 -5.50 -7.38
C ILE A 24 -14.29 -6.87 -8.08
N GLU A 25 -14.85 -6.96 -9.28
CA GLU A 25 -14.87 -8.19 -10.08
C GLU A 25 -13.46 -8.69 -10.35
N GLU A 26 -12.55 -7.81 -10.77
CA GLU A 26 -11.14 -8.18 -10.99
C GLU A 26 -10.43 -8.56 -9.68
N ALA A 27 -10.76 -7.92 -8.55
CA ALA A 27 -10.22 -8.32 -7.25
C ALA A 27 -10.74 -9.69 -6.79
N ILE A 28 -12.00 -10.03 -7.08
CA ILE A 28 -12.55 -11.37 -6.85
C ILE A 28 -11.87 -12.38 -7.78
N ASP A 29 -11.68 -12.05 -9.05
CA ASP A 29 -10.99 -12.92 -10.00
C ASP A 29 -9.53 -13.19 -9.58
N ASP A 30 -8.80 -12.17 -9.15
CA ASP A 30 -7.44 -12.30 -8.59
C ASP A 30 -7.42 -13.24 -7.38
N PHE A 31 -8.42 -13.14 -6.49
CA PHE A 31 -8.58 -14.03 -5.34
C PHE A 31 -8.83 -15.49 -5.77
N LEU A 32 -9.76 -15.71 -6.71
CA LEU A 32 -10.10 -17.05 -7.21
C LEU A 32 -8.92 -17.70 -7.92
N ASN A 33 -8.16 -16.93 -8.70
CA ASN A 33 -6.94 -17.39 -9.35
C ASN A 33 -5.86 -17.76 -8.34
N TYR A 34 -5.68 -16.95 -7.28
CA TYR A 34 -4.69 -17.22 -6.24
C TYR A 34 -4.96 -18.53 -5.49
N TYR A 35 -6.22 -18.83 -5.20
CA TYR A 35 -6.63 -20.06 -4.51
C TYR A 35 -6.92 -21.24 -5.45
N GLU A 36 -6.68 -21.10 -6.75
CA GLU A 36 -6.94 -22.11 -7.78
C GLU A 36 -8.39 -22.64 -7.72
N SER A 37 -9.36 -21.73 -7.49
CA SER A 37 -10.78 -22.09 -7.30
C SER A 37 -11.50 -22.49 -8.60
N TYR A 38 -10.89 -22.20 -9.75
CA TYR A 38 -11.42 -22.57 -11.06
C TYR A 38 -11.24 -24.08 -11.33
N CYS A 39 -12.35 -24.75 -11.63
CA CYS A 39 -12.40 -26.17 -11.97
C CYS A 39 -12.41 -26.37 -13.49
N TRP A 40 -11.95 -27.54 -13.95
CA TRP A 40 -11.93 -27.88 -15.37
C TRP A 40 -12.78 -29.11 -15.67
N ASP A 41 -13.75 -28.97 -16.59
CA ASP A 41 -14.49 -30.09 -17.15
C ASP A 41 -13.81 -30.61 -18.42
N ASP A 42 -13.04 -31.69 -18.28
CA ASP A 42 -12.33 -32.35 -19.39
C ASP A 42 -13.26 -32.78 -20.53
N LYS A 43 -14.50 -33.15 -20.23
CA LYS A 43 -15.43 -33.70 -21.21
C LYS A 43 -15.97 -32.61 -22.13
N ASN A 44 -16.26 -31.45 -21.56
CA ASN A 44 -16.81 -30.31 -22.30
C ASN A 44 -15.73 -29.29 -22.69
N ASN A 45 -14.51 -29.44 -22.18
CA ASN A 45 -13.36 -28.56 -22.40
C ASN A 45 -13.70 -27.10 -22.01
N VAL A 46 -14.23 -26.94 -20.80
CA VAL A 46 -14.65 -25.65 -20.23
C VAL A 46 -14.19 -25.52 -18.78
N GLU A 47 -13.89 -24.29 -18.39
CA GLU A 47 -13.62 -23.89 -17.01
C GLU A 47 -14.93 -23.47 -16.33
N TYR A 48 -15.06 -23.75 -15.04
CA TYR A 48 -16.24 -23.39 -14.25
C TYR A 48 -15.91 -23.20 -12.77
N LEU A 49 -16.83 -22.57 -12.04
CA LEU A 49 -16.79 -22.45 -10.58
C LEU A 49 -17.87 -23.34 -9.95
N GLU A 50 -17.52 -24.03 -8.87
CA GLU A 50 -18.49 -24.79 -8.09
C GLU A 50 -19.49 -23.85 -7.40
N GLU A 51 -20.72 -24.32 -7.20
CA GLU A 51 -21.79 -23.50 -6.58
C GLU A 51 -21.42 -23.07 -5.15
N GLU A 52 -20.67 -23.90 -4.42
CA GLU A 52 -20.16 -23.58 -3.09
C GLU A 52 -19.21 -22.36 -3.11
N VAL A 53 -18.37 -22.24 -4.14
CA VAL A 53 -17.46 -21.08 -4.31
C VAL A 53 -18.26 -19.80 -4.61
N LEU A 54 -19.37 -19.89 -5.33
CA LEU A 54 -20.23 -18.73 -5.60
C LEU A 54 -20.97 -18.25 -4.33
N ASP A 55 -21.17 -19.14 -3.36
CA ASP A 55 -21.79 -18.82 -2.07
C ASP A 55 -20.80 -18.27 -1.03
N ASP A 56 -19.50 -18.39 -1.30
CA ASP A 56 -18.44 -17.86 -0.45
C ASP A 56 -18.29 -16.34 -0.57
N TYR A 57 -17.55 -15.79 0.40
CA TYR A 57 -17.30 -14.36 0.56
C TYR A 57 -15.81 -14.07 0.56
N VAL A 58 -15.45 -12.94 -0.04
CA VAL A 58 -14.09 -12.40 -0.01
C VAL A 58 -14.11 -11.01 0.62
N GLU A 59 -13.13 -10.74 1.47
CA GLU A 59 -12.90 -9.41 2.02
C GLU A 59 -12.12 -8.56 1.02
N ILE A 60 -12.71 -7.45 0.57
CA ILE A 60 -12.09 -6.53 -0.39
C ILE A 60 -12.06 -5.13 0.21
N GLY A 61 -10.92 -4.48 0.10
CA GLY A 61 -10.71 -3.09 0.52
C GLY A 61 -9.89 -2.32 -0.49
N HIS A 62 -9.43 -1.14 -0.09
CA HIS A 62 -8.58 -0.29 -0.92
C HIS A 62 -7.10 -0.41 -0.50
N PRO A 63 -6.16 -0.35 -1.45
CA PRO A 63 -4.74 -0.30 -1.11
C PRO A 63 -4.37 1.09 -0.54
N TYR A 64 -3.58 1.06 0.52
CA TYR A 64 -2.94 2.23 1.12
C TYR A 64 -1.45 2.17 0.81
N TYR A 65 -1.02 2.95 -0.18
CA TYR A 65 0.37 3.00 -0.58
C TYR A 65 1.22 3.75 0.44
N TYR A 66 2.38 3.20 0.77
CA TYR A 66 3.37 3.94 1.53
C TYR A 66 4.01 5.00 0.65
N VAL A 67 3.87 6.25 1.09
CA VAL A 67 4.55 7.39 0.47
C VAL A 67 5.60 7.91 1.46
N PRO A 68 6.91 7.80 1.12
CA PRO A 68 7.97 8.21 2.02
C PRO A 68 7.93 9.71 2.30
N GLU A 69 8.26 10.04 3.53
CA GLU A 69 8.41 11.41 4.04
C GLU A 69 9.68 11.47 4.85
N VAL A 70 10.43 12.55 4.67
CA VAL A 70 11.64 12.82 5.44
C VAL A 70 11.24 13.63 6.66
N ASP A 71 11.59 13.11 7.83
CA ASP A 71 11.39 13.77 9.12
C ASP A 71 12.55 14.74 9.37
N GLY A 72 12.29 16.03 9.18
CA GLY A 72 13.27 17.08 9.38
C GLY A 72 13.80 17.16 10.81
N GLU A 73 13.00 16.81 11.82
CA GLU A 73 13.47 16.78 13.21
C GLU A 73 14.53 15.70 13.40
N ARG A 74 14.28 14.50 12.88
CA ARG A 74 15.26 13.40 12.90
C ARG A 74 16.54 13.74 12.15
N VAL A 75 16.45 14.45 11.04
CA VAL A 75 17.64 14.90 10.29
C VAL A 75 18.49 15.83 11.14
N ILE A 76 17.89 16.78 11.86
CA ILE A 76 18.68 17.66 12.73
C ILE A 76 19.26 16.88 13.92
N TYR A 77 18.51 15.95 14.53
CA TYR A 77 19.08 15.11 15.59
C TYR A 77 20.25 14.25 15.10
N ASP A 78 20.13 13.65 13.91
CA ASP A 78 21.20 12.86 13.31
C ASP A 78 22.47 13.69 13.09
N LEU A 79 22.32 14.93 12.62
CA LEU A 79 23.44 15.86 12.46
C LEU A 79 24.12 16.19 13.80
N LEU A 80 23.36 16.34 14.89
CA LEU A 80 23.96 16.61 16.19
C LEU A 80 24.64 15.39 16.80
N ASP A 81 23.97 14.24 16.76
CA ASP A 81 24.45 13.05 17.46
C ASP A 81 25.61 12.38 16.71
N ASN A 82 25.63 12.46 15.38
CA ASN A 82 26.58 11.72 14.55
C ASN A 82 27.60 12.59 13.80
N ASP A 83 27.22 13.79 13.37
CA ASP A 83 28.08 14.62 12.49
C ASP A 83 28.73 15.81 13.21
N LEU A 84 28.23 16.19 14.38
CA LEU A 84 28.79 17.31 15.13
C LEU A 84 30.06 16.88 15.88
N PRO A 85 31.20 17.55 15.67
CA PRO A 85 32.40 17.26 16.44
C PRO A 85 32.18 17.55 17.93
N GLU A 86 32.75 16.71 18.80
CA GLU A 86 32.61 16.80 20.27
C GLU A 86 32.99 18.20 20.80
N GLU A 87 33.93 18.88 20.15
CA GLU A 87 34.35 20.24 20.51
C GLU A 87 33.23 21.29 20.39
N PHE A 88 32.14 20.97 19.68
CA PHE A 88 30.97 21.82 19.49
C PHE A 88 29.74 21.35 20.27
N ALA A 89 29.80 20.28 21.07
CA ALA A 89 28.64 19.70 21.75
C ALA A 89 27.88 20.71 22.65
N GLU A 90 28.55 21.74 23.20
CA GLU A 90 27.89 22.81 23.95
C GLU A 90 27.06 23.77 23.07
N CYS A 91 27.37 23.86 21.77
CA CYS A 91 26.66 24.70 20.80
C CYS A 91 25.31 24.10 20.37
N ASP A 92 25.13 22.78 20.52
CA ASP A 92 23.92 22.03 20.14
C ASP A 92 22.67 22.55 20.82
N PHE A 93 22.77 22.74 22.13
CA PHE A 93 21.68 23.26 22.96
C PHE A 93 21.25 24.67 22.53
N VAL A 94 22.13 25.45 21.91
CA VAL A 94 21.83 26.82 21.47
C VAL A 94 21.23 26.83 20.07
N TYR A 95 21.71 25.96 19.18
CA TYR A 95 21.18 25.81 17.82
C TYR A 95 19.73 25.29 17.85
N PHE A 96 19.49 24.16 18.53
CA PHE A 96 18.15 23.55 18.59
C PHE A 96 17.10 24.41 19.27
N LYS A 97 17.46 25.16 20.32
CA LYS A 97 16.52 26.04 21.03
C LYS A 97 15.92 27.14 20.14
N LYS A 98 16.54 27.45 19.00
CA LYS A 98 16.05 28.45 18.05
C LYS A 98 15.16 27.84 16.96
N VAL A 99 15.26 26.53 16.75
CA VAL A 99 14.43 25.82 15.79
C VAL A 99 13.03 25.72 16.37
N LYS A 100 12.06 26.23 15.62
CA LYS A 100 10.66 26.20 16.02
C LYS A 100 9.94 25.09 15.26
N GLN A 101 8.78 24.70 15.76
CA GLN A 101 7.97 23.67 15.11
C GLN A 101 7.63 24.05 13.66
N GLU A 102 7.34 25.32 13.37
CA GLU A 102 7.07 25.76 11.99
C GLU A 102 8.27 25.56 11.06
N HIS A 103 9.50 25.74 11.55
CA HIS A 103 10.72 25.52 10.77
C HIS A 103 10.96 24.01 10.54
N LEU A 104 10.62 23.15 11.51
CA LEU A 104 10.70 21.69 11.35
C LEU A 104 9.70 21.16 10.33
N CYS A 105 8.48 21.72 10.32
CA CYS A 105 7.47 21.41 9.31
C CYS A 105 7.91 21.85 7.91
N GLU A 106 8.48 23.05 7.78
CA GLU A 106 9.05 23.57 6.54
C GLU A 106 10.19 22.66 6.03
N LEU A 107 11.17 22.35 6.89
CA LEU A 107 12.30 21.47 6.56
C LEU A 107 11.84 20.08 6.12
N SER A 108 10.93 19.45 6.87
CA SER A 108 10.38 18.13 6.52
C SER A 108 9.74 18.14 5.14
N LYS A 109 9.01 19.21 4.80
CA LYS A 109 8.38 19.36 3.48
C LYS A 109 9.42 19.51 2.38
N GLU A 110 10.40 20.41 2.54
CA GLU A 110 11.44 20.63 1.53
C GLU A 110 12.28 19.37 1.29
N LEU A 111 12.71 18.70 2.36
CA LEU A 111 13.49 17.47 2.26
C LEU A 111 12.67 16.34 1.62
N THR A 112 11.38 16.22 1.94
CA THR A 112 10.49 15.24 1.30
C THR A 112 10.35 15.51 -0.20
N GLU A 113 10.20 16.76 -0.62
CA GLU A 113 10.14 17.13 -2.04
C GLU A 113 11.44 16.77 -2.78
N VAL A 114 12.59 17.10 -2.20
CA VAL A 114 13.91 16.76 -2.75
C VAL A 114 14.10 15.25 -2.82
N PHE A 115 13.78 14.52 -1.75
CA PHE A 115 13.91 13.07 -1.68
C PHE A 115 13.07 12.37 -2.76
N ARG A 116 11.79 12.73 -2.87
CA ARG A 116 10.89 12.14 -3.88
C ARG A 116 11.33 12.46 -5.32
N LYS A 117 11.89 13.65 -5.54
CA LYS A 117 12.46 14.01 -6.85
C LYS A 117 13.69 13.15 -7.16
N TRP A 118 14.56 12.93 -6.17
CA TRP A 118 15.72 12.06 -6.29
C TRP A 118 15.33 10.60 -6.52
N GLU A 119 14.32 10.07 -5.83
CA GLU A 119 13.81 8.70 -6.05
C GLU A 119 13.36 8.54 -7.51
N LYS A 120 12.50 9.45 -7.97
CA LYS A 120 11.99 9.44 -9.35
C LYS A 120 13.10 9.54 -10.39
N SER A 121 14.11 10.38 -10.18
CA SER A 121 15.21 10.53 -11.13
C SER A 121 16.08 9.28 -11.27
N HIS A 122 16.06 8.39 -10.27
CA HIS A 122 16.81 7.14 -10.26
C HIS A 122 15.92 5.91 -10.52
N GLY A 123 14.64 6.11 -10.82
CA GLY A 123 13.69 5.00 -11.02
C GLY A 123 13.36 4.24 -9.75
N TYR A 124 13.62 4.82 -8.56
CA TYR A 124 13.12 4.29 -7.32
C TYR A 124 11.64 4.68 -7.16
N GLY A 125 10.85 3.71 -6.73
CA GLY A 125 9.43 3.88 -6.44
C GLY A 125 9.01 2.78 -5.50
N TYR A 126 8.97 3.09 -4.21
CA TYR A 126 8.52 2.12 -3.21
C TYR A 126 7.03 1.84 -3.44
N SER A 127 6.70 0.63 -3.89
CA SER A 127 5.36 0.22 -4.29
C SER A 127 4.63 -0.58 -3.22
N ALA A 128 5.14 -0.63 -1.99
CA ALA A 128 4.46 -1.39 -0.94
C ALA A 128 3.15 -0.70 -0.55
N TYR A 129 2.12 -1.52 -0.42
CA TYR A 129 0.80 -1.11 0.04
C TYR A 129 0.35 -2.07 1.14
N LEU A 130 -0.73 -1.68 1.80
CA LEU A 130 -1.46 -2.50 2.74
C LEU A 130 -2.96 -2.34 2.47
N VAL A 131 -3.74 -3.38 2.71
CA VAL A 131 -5.19 -3.32 2.57
C VAL A 131 -5.79 -3.00 3.94
N LYS A 132 -6.73 -2.05 3.97
CA LYS A 132 -7.49 -1.65 5.16
C LYS A 132 -8.93 -1.41 4.77
N GLU A 133 -9.80 -1.36 5.80
CA GLU A 133 -11.22 -1.04 5.65
C GLU A 133 -11.91 -2.01 4.66
N THR A 134 -11.71 -3.31 4.87
CA THR A 134 -12.31 -4.35 4.02
C THR A 134 -13.81 -4.49 4.29
N GLU A 135 -14.53 -4.83 3.23
CA GLU A 135 -15.93 -5.23 3.27
C GLU A 135 -16.07 -6.62 2.65
N LEU A 136 -17.10 -7.38 3.07
CA LEU A 136 -17.37 -8.72 2.56
C LEU A 136 -18.22 -8.66 1.30
N TYR A 137 -17.74 -9.30 0.24
CA TYR A 137 -18.42 -9.43 -1.06
C TYR A 137 -18.68 -10.89 -1.35
N ARG A 138 -19.94 -11.23 -1.63
CA ARG A 138 -20.30 -12.59 -2.07
C ARG A 138 -19.87 -12.78 -3.51
N ILE A 139 -19.12 -13.83 -3.79
CA ILE A 139 -18.51 -14.07 -5.11
C ILE A 139 -19.59 -14.17 -6.21
N GLY A 140 -20.65 -14.93 -5.95
CA GLY A 140 -21.75 -15.15 -6.88
C GLY A 140 -22.59 -13.91 -7.20
N ASP A 141 -22.41 -12.79 -6.51
CA ASP A 141 -23.07 -11.53 -6.87
C ASP A 141 -22.34 -10.81 -8.02
N TYR A 142 -21.06 -11.13 -8.25
CA TYR A 142 -20.18 -10.47 -9.23
C TYR A 142 -19.72 -11.39 -10.36
N ILE A 143 -19.60 -12.70 -10.10
CA ILE A 143 -19.12 -13.70 -11.06
C ILE A 143 -20.17 -14.81 -11.21
N ASP A 144 -20.35 -15.33 -12.43
CA ASP A 144 -21.21 -16.49 -12.71
C ASP A 144 -20.45 -17.83 -12.65
N SER A 145 -21.17 -18.95 -12.72
CA SER A 145 -20.56 -20.29 -12.65
C SER A 145 -19.61 -20.63 -13.79
N ASN A 146 -19.57 -19.84 -14.86
CA ASN A 146 -18.63 -20.01 -15.97
C ASN A 146 -17.45 -19.02 -15.87
N GLY A 147 -17.31 -18.30 -14.75
CA GLY A 147 -16.26 -17.30 -14.56
C GLY A 147 -16.51 -15.95 -15.23
N ASN A 148 -17.72 -15.67 -15.73
CA ASN A 148 -18.00 -14.37 -16.36
C ASN A 148 -18.43 -13.33 -15.33
N TYR A 149 -17.95 -12.10 -15.50
CA TYR A 149 -18.40 -10.94 -14.72
C TYR A 149 -19.86 -10.59 -15.04
N LYS A 150 -20.61 -10.15 -14.03
CA LYS A 150 -22.04 -9.81 -14.12
C LYS A 150 -22.32 -8.34 -14.40
#